data_AF-A0AAT9HY74-F1
#
_entry.id   AF-A0AAT9HY74-F1
#
_cell.length_a   1.000
_cell.length_b   1.000
_cell.length_c   1.000
_cell.angle_alpha   90.00
_cell.angle_beta   90.00
_cell.angle_gamma   90.00
#
_symmetry.space_group_name_H-M   'P 1'
#
loop_
_entity.id
_entity.type
_entity.pdbx_description
1 polymer ?
#
loop_
_entity_poly.entity_id
_entity_poly.type
_entity_poly.pdbx_seq_one_letter_code
_entity_poly.pdbx_strand_id
1 'polypeptide(L)'
;MAAYIAKYATKGAETAGTLDRPIRNPITDLIGSGVTDHARRMILTCWHLGALPELEDLRLRKWAHMLGFRGHFSTKSRAYSVTLGALRQERADHNEAFTRERAAEAGHPLPDPDTVLVLSHWRFAGAGLTAAETWLAASPNSATSPEGEPTHG
;
A
#
# COMPACT_ATOMS: atom_id res chain seq x y z
N MET A 1 8.04 -13.07 -9.06
CA MET A 1 7.24 -12.60 -7.91
C MET A 1 7.84 -11.30 -7.35
N ALA A 2 7.68 -10.20 -8.08
CA ALA A 2 8.12 -8.84 -7.69
C ALA A 2 7.22 -7.79 -8.36
N ALA A 3 6.73 -8.09 -9.58
CA ALA A 3 5.76 -7.27 -10.30
C ALA A 3 4.44 -7.04 -9.53
N TYR A 4 3.95 -8.02 -8.77
CA TYR A 4 2.69 -7.87 -8.02
C TYR A 4 2.83 -6.94 -6.81
N ILE A 5 3.99 -6.93 -6.14
CA ILE A 5 4.26 -6.05 -4.99
C ILE A 5 4.57 -4.63 -5.47
N ALA A 6 5.31 -4.47 -6.58
CA ALA A 6 5.57 -3.16 -7.19
C ALA A 6 4.27 -2.43 -7.58
N LYS A 7 3.23 -3.16 -8.02
CA LYS A 7 1.92 -2.60 -8.39
C LYS A 7 1.20 -1.88 -7.25
N TYR A 8 1.40 -2.31 -6.01
CA TYR A 8 0.72 -1.72 -4.84
C TYR A 8 1.61 -0.83 -3.98
N ALA A 9 2.94 -0.93 -4.11
CA ALA A 9 3.88 -0.08 -3.38
C ALA A 9 3.87 1.39 -3.87
N THR A 10 3.62 1.63 -5.15
CA THR A 10 3.50 2.99 -5.71
C THR A 10 2.34 3.78 -5.10
N LYS A 11 1.25 3.10 -4.70
CA LYS A 11 0.09 3.76 -4.09
C LYS A 11 0.40 4.41 -2.73
N GLY A 12 1.39 3.91 -1.99
CA GLY A 12 1.86 4.52 -0.73
C GLY A 12 2.95 5.59 -0.92
N ALA A 13 3.69 5.54 -2.04
CA ALA A 13 4.69 6.55 -2.36
C ALA A 13 4.06 7.87 -2.85
N GLU A 14 2.90 7.78 -3.54
CA GLU A 14 2.10 8.94 -3.95
C GLU A 14 1.60 9.77 -2.74
N THR A 15 1.33 9.12 -1.61
CA THR A 15 0.87 9.78 -0.38
C THR A 15 2.02 10.35 0.47
N ALA A 16 3.26 9.93 0.23
CA ALA A 16 4.43 10.42 0.97
C ALA A 16 4.90 11.81 0.50
N GLY A 17 4.45 12.27 -0.67
CA GLY A 17 4.87 13.53 -1.27
C GLY A 17 6.32 13.46 -1.77
N THR A 18 6.53 12.89 -2.95
CA THR A 18 7.78 13.07 -3.69
C THR A 18 7.70 14.34 -4.52
N LEU A 19 8.82 15.02 -4.74
CA LEU A 19 8.86 16.21 -5.60
C LEU A 19 9.00 15.77 -7.06
N ASP A 20 8.26 16.41 -7.97
CA ASP A 20 8.31 16.10 -9.41
C ASP A 20 9.63 16.49 -10.09
N ARG A 21 10.47 17.25 -9.39
CA ARG A 21 11.74 17.79 -9.92
C ARG A 21 12.93 17.50 -9.02
N PRO A 22 14.13 17.31 -9.59
CA PRO A 22 15.37 17.24 -8.82
C PRO A 22 15.59 18.45 -7.94
N ILE A 23 16.02 18.20 -6.71
CA ILE A 23 16.39 19.22 -5.74
C ILE A 23 17.78 19.75 -6.10
N ARG A 24 17.93 21.08 -6.11
CA ARG A 24 19.21 21.76 -6.30
C ARG A 24 19.67 22.42 -5.00
N ASN A 25 18.73 22.96 -4.24
CA ASN A 25 18.97 23.51 -2.92
C ASN A 25 17.84 23.08 -1.98
N PRO A 26 18.10 22.15 -1.05
CA PRO A 26 17.04 21.59 -0.21
C PRO A 26 16.39 22.63 0.70
N ILE A 27 17.11 23.68 1.10
CA ILE A 27 16.56 24.73 1.96
C ILE A 27 15.45 25.48 1.22
N THR A 28 15.69 25.86 -0.04
CA THR A 28 14.73 26.64 -0.82
C THR A 28 13.68 25.77 -1.51
N ASP A 29 14.07 24.60 -2.03
CA ASP A 29 13.18 23.72 -2.79
C ASP A 29 12.12 23.02 -1.91
N LEU A 30 12.35 22.92 -0.60
CA LEU A 30 11.41 22.29 0.34
C LEU A 30 10.44 23.30 1.00
N ILE A 31 10.66 24.60 0.85
CA ILE A 31 9.72 25.62 1.37
C ILE A 31 8.45 25.60 0.52
N GLY A 32 7.28 25.55 1.17
CA GLY A 32 5.98 25.58 0.48
C GLY A 32 5.65 24.35 -0.37
N SER A 33 6.48 23.31 -0.34
CA SER A 33 6.37 22.15 -1.22
C SER A 33 5.30 21.12 -0.83
N GLY A 34 4.67 21.26 0.34
CA GLY A 34 3.61 20.35 0.81
C GLY A 34 4.06 18.93 1.16
N VAL A 35 5.36 18.61 1.08
CA VAL A 35 5.87 17.29 1.49
C VAL A 35 5.78 17.09 3.01
N THR A 36 5.48 15.86 3.40
CA THR A 36 5.42 15.46 4.82
C THR A 36 6.76 15.67 5.53
N ASP A 37 6.74 15.86 6.85
CA ASP A 37 7.96 16.02 7.65
C ASP A 37 8.87 14.79 7.55
N HIS A 38 8.29 13.60 7.44
CA HIS A 38 9.04 12.36 7.26
C HIS A 38 9.78 12.36 5.91
N ALA A 39 9.08 12.67 4.80
CA ALA A 39 9.69 12.76 3.48
C ALA A 39 10.76 13.86 3.42
N ARG A 40 10.50 15.03 4.03
CA ARG A 40 11.50 16.11 4.17
C ARG A 40 12.77 15.60 4.85
N ARG A 41 12.64 14.83 5.92
CA ARG A 41 13.79 14.28 6.66
C ARG A 41 14.56 13.28 5.80
N MET A 42 13.89 12.38 5.10
CA MET A 42 14.53 11.43 4.17
C MET A 42 15.29 12.14 3.04
N ILE A 43 14.68 13.18 2.45
CA ILE A 43 15.29 14.01 1.41
C ILE A 43 16.60 14.66 1.92
N LEU A 44 16.56 15.27 3.10
CA LEU A 44 17.72 15.91 3.71
C LEU A 44 18.82 14.90 4.05
N THR A 45 18.45 13.71 4.54
CA THR A 45 19.41 12.61 4.77
C THR A 45 20.08 12.17 3.47
N CYS A 46 19.33 11.99 2.38
CA CYS A 46 19.92 11.68 1.07
C CYS A 46 20.88 12.78 0.59
N TRP A 47 20.55 14.05 0.85
CA TRP A 47 21.39 15.18 0.48
C TRP A 47 22.72 15.21 1.26
N HIS A 48 22.65 14.90 2.55
CA HIS A 48 23.80 14.80 3.44
C HIS A 48 24.69 13.61 3.09
N LEU A 49 24.11 12.41 2.93
CA LEU A 49 24.85 11.20 2.56
C LEU A 49 25.47 11.31 1.16
N GLY A 50 24.78 11.96 0.22
CA GLY A 50 25.34 12.22 -1.11
C GLY A 50 26.45 13.27 -1.14
N ALA A 51 26.87 13.81 0.01
CA ALA A 51 28.10 14.58 0.16
C ALA A 51 29.33 13.71 0.46
N LEU A 52 29.12 12.45 0.87
CA LEU A 52 30.18 11.54 1.26
C LEU A 52 30.82 10.94 -0.01
N PRO A 53 32.15 11.07 -0.21
CA PRO A 53 32.84 10.51 -1.37
C PRO A 53 32.65 9.00 -1.52
N GLU A 54 32.57 8.28 -0.39
CA GLU A 54 32.37 6.83 -0.35
C GLU A 54 31.04 6.37 -0.95
N LEU A 55 30.06 7.27 -1.08
CA LEU A 55 28.70 6.99 -1.56
C LEU A 55 28.38 7.73 -2.88
N GLU A 56 29.39 8.24 -3.57
CA GLU A 56 29.22 9.02 -4.80
C GLU A 56 28.51 8.22 -5.91
N ASP A 57 28.83 6.93 -6.00
CA ASP A 57 28.28 5.97 -6.96
C ASP A 57 26.76 5.79 -6.82
N LEU A 58 26.21 5.96 -5.61
CA LEU A 58 24.77 5.92 -5.34
C LEU A 58 24.03 7.13 -5.88
N ARG A 59 24.73 8.24 -6.15
CA ARG A 59 24.18 9.49 -6.72
C ARG A 59 22.96 10.03 -5.95
N LEU A 60 22.97 9.94 -4.62
CA LEU A 60 21.82 10.23 -3.75
C LEU A 60 21.25 11.63 -3.93
N ARG A 61 22.08 12.66 -4.13
CA ARG A 61 21.62 14.04 -4.39
C ARG A 61 20.78 14.15 -5.66
N LYS A 62 21.15 13.43 -6.72
CA LYS A 62 20.41 13.42 -8.00
C LYS A 62 18.98 12.88 -7.81
N TRP A 63 18.82 11.91 -6.90
CA TRP A 63 17.56 11.21 -6.68
C TRP A 63 16.89 11.57 -5.36
N ALA A 64 17.36 12.60 -4.66
CA ALA A 64 16.82 12.98 -3.34
C ALA A 64 15.33 13.31 -3.40
N HIS A 65 14.86 13.94 -4.49
CA HIS A 65 13.45 14.22 -4.77
C HIS A 65 12.56 12.96 -4.81
N MET A 66 13.16 11.80 -5.13
CA MET A 66 12.56 10.46 -5.12
C MET A 66 13.02 9.65 -3.89
N LEU A 67 13.35 10.33 -2.79
CA LEU A 67 13.82 9.72 -1.54
C LEU A 67 15.10 8.87 -1.72
N GLY A 68 15.93 9.22 -2.70
CA GLY A 68 17.20 8.54 -3.00
C GLY A 68 17.08 7.35 -3.97
N PHE A 69 15.89 7.03 -4.47
CA PHE A 69 15.67 5.86 -5.34
C PHE A 69 15.73 6.19 -6.83
N ARG A 70 16.40 5.33 -7.60
CA ARG A 70 16.60 5.48 -9.05
C ARG A 70 15.57 4.75 -9.93
N GLY A 71 14.47 4.28 -9.35
CA GLY A 71 13.39 3.58 -10.09
C GLY A 71 12.68 2.45 -9.35
N HIS A 72 13.25 1.93 -8.26
CA HIS A 72 12.59 0.95 -7.39
C HIS A 72 12.68 1.42 -5.94
N PHE A 73 11.53 1.74 -5.34
CA PHE A 73 11.41 2.13 -3.92
C PHE A 73 11.79 1.00 -2.95
N SER A 74 11.74 -0.24 -3.42
CA SER A 74 12.17 -1.42 -2.66
C SER A 74 13.40 -2.03 -3.33
N THR A 75 14.50 -2.12 -2.58
CA THR A 75 15.64 -2.94 -2.98
C THR A 75 15.36 -4.39 -2.58
N LYS A 76 15.64 -5.34 -3.48
CA LYS A 76 15.48 -6.78 -3.18
C LYS A 76 16.69 -7.31 -2.40
N SER A 77 17.11 -6.61 -1.34
CA SER A 77 18.21 -7.07 -0.51
C SER A 77 17.74 -8.16 0.44
N ARG A 78 18.23 -9.39 0.27
CA ARG A 78 17.91 -10.50 1.18
C ARG A 78 18.51 -10.32 2.59
N ALA A 79 19.61 -9.56 2.71
CA ALA A 79 20.32 -9.36 3.98
C ALA A 79 19.65 -8.30 4.88
N TYR A 80 18.94 -7.34 4.30
CA TYR A 80 18.40 -6.19 5.04
C TYR A 80 16.87 -6.05 4.93
N SER A 81 16.18 -7.03 4.33
CA SER A 81 14.72 -7.02 4.22
C SER A 81 14.09 -8.01 5.19
N VAL A 82 13.13 -7.55 5.98
CA VAL A 82 12.21 -8.42 6.73
C VAL A 82 11.18 -8.98 5.76
N THR A 83 10.86 -10.26 5.88
CA THR A 83 9.86 -10.87 5.00
C THR A 83 8.46 -10.37 5.38
N LEU A 84 7.56 -10.24 4.39
CA LEU A 84 6.13 -9.98 4.65
C LEU A 84 5.48 -11.09 5.50
N GLY A 85 6.07 -12.30 5.54
CA GLY A 85 5.66 -13.35 6.45
C GLY A 85 5.96 -12.98 7.89
N ALA A 86 7.19 -12.57 8.19
CA ALA A 86 7.61 -12.14 9.51
C ALA A 86 6.79 -10.94 10.03
N LEU A 87 6.52 -9.94 9.17
CA LEU A 87 5.67 -8.80 9.54
C LEU A 87 4.20 -9.19 9.80
N ARG A 88 3.68 -10.18 9.07
CA ARG A 88 2.32 -10.69 9.30
C ARG A 88 2.23 -11.50 10.59
N GLN A 89 3.25 -12.29 10.89
CA GLN A 89 3.33 -13.06 12.13
C GLN A 89 3.41 -12.14 13.34
N GLU A 90 4.31 -11.16 13.32
CA GLU A 90 4.45 -10.20 14.43
C GLU A 90 3.15 -9.44 14.70
N ARG A 91 2.42 -9.04 13.65
CA ARG A 91 1.09 -8.42 13.81
C ARG A 91 0.05 -9.39 14.38
N ALA A 92 0.08 -10.66 13.99
CA ALA A 92 -0.82 -11.67 14.54
C ALA A 92 -0.54 -11.89 16.03
N ASP A 93 0.73 -12.04 16.41
CA ASP A 93 1.18 -12.23 17.78
C ASP A 93 0.80 -11.01 18.65
N HIS A 94 1.01 -9.79 18.14
CA HIS A 94 0.61 -8.56 18.82
C HIS A 94 -0.91 -8.48 19.03
N ASN A 95 -1.71 -8.75 18.00
CA ASN A 95 -3.16 -8.74 18.10
C ASN A 95 -3.68 -9.81 19.07
N GLU A 96 -3.07 -10.99 19.07
CA GLU A 96 -3.41 -12.07 19.99
C GLU A 96 -3.09 -11.66 21.44
N ALA A 97 -1.88 -11.16 21.70
CA ALA A 97 -1.49 -10.67 23.02
C ALA A 97 -2.43 -9.56 23.51
N PHE A 98 -2.72 -8.58 22.65
CA PHE A 98 -3.65 -7.49 22.97
C PHE A 98 -5.07 -8.00 23.27
N THR A 99 -5.57 -8.94 22.47
CA THR A 99 -6.89 -9.55 22.69
C THR A 99 -6.94 -10.31 24.00
N ARG A 100 -5.85 -11.02 24.35
CA ARG A 100 -5.71 -11.75 25.61
C ARG A 100 -5.67 -10.83 26.82
N GLU A 101 -4.92 -9.73 26.75
CA GLU A 101 -4.92 -8.69 27.79
C GLU A 101 -6.33 -8.13 28.02
N ARG A 102 -7.05 -7.77 26.95
CA ARG A 102 -8.43 -7.28 27.07
C ARG A 102 -9.41 -8.31 27.64
N ALA A 103 -9.26 -9.58 27.26
CA ALA A 103 -10.09 -10.67 27.78
C ALA A 103 -9.85 -10.88 29.28
N ALA A 104 -8.59 -10.81 29.72
CA ALA A 104 -8.22 -10.90 31.14
C ALA A 104 -8.78 -9.72 31.95
N GLU A 105 -8.67 -8.48 31.44
CA GLU A 105 -9.28 -7.30 32.07
C GLU A 105 -10.81 -7.41 32.19
N ALA A 106 -11.47 -7.99 31.18
CA ALA A 106 -12.92 -8.21 31.17
C ALA A 106 -13.37 -9.44 31.99
N GLY A 107 -12.43 -10.19 32.59
CA GLY A 107 -12.73 -11.41 33.35
C GLY A 107 -13.22 -12.57 32.49
N HIS A 108 -12.98 -12.54 31.18
CA HIS A 108 -13.34 -13.63 30.29
C HIS A 108 -12.31 -14.77 30.42
N PRO A 109 -12.74 -16.03 30.52
CA PRO A 109 -11.83 -17.16 30.52
C PRO A 109 -11.08 -17.20 29.18
N LEU A 110 -9.75 -17.16 29.23
CA LEU A 110 -8.92 -17.37 28.06
C LEU A 110 -8.92 -18.86 27.71
N PRO A 111 -9.24 -19.23 26.46
CA PRO A 111 -9.03 -20.61 26.02
C PRO A 111 -7.54 -20.95 26.06
N ASP A 112 -7.24 -22.20 26.38
CA ASP A 112 -5.88 -22.75 26.30
C ASP A 112 -5.31 -22.54 24.89
N PRO A 113 -4.08 -22.02 24.72
CA PRO A 113 -3.46 -21.79 23.40
C PRO A 113 -3.44 -23.02 22.49
N ASP A 114 -3.45 -24.24 23.04
CA ASP A 114 -3.52 -25.48 22.24
C ASP A 114 -4.96 -25.90 21.92
N THR A 115 -5.96 -25.13 22.36
CA THR A 115 -7.38 -25.42 22.18
C THR A 115 -8.03 -24.48 21.16
N VAL A 116 -8.45 -25.04 20.03
CA VAL A 116 -9.24 -24.31 19.02
C VAL A 116 -10.71 -24.27 19.45
N LEU A 117 -11.18 -23.10 19.88
CA LEU A 117 -12.59 -22.88 20.20
C LEU A 117 -13.39 -22.54 18.93
N VAL A 118 -14.19 -23.48 18.44
CA VAL A 118 -15.08 -23.25 17.28
C VAL A 118 -16.35 -22.53 17.75
N LEU A 119 -16.36 -21.20 17.62
CA LEU A 119 -17.48 -20.35 18.08
C LEU A 119 -18.73 -20.44 17.20
N SER A 120 -18.60 -20.82 15.92
CA SER A 120 -19.73 -20.98 15.01
C SER A 120 -19.40 -21.91 13.85
N HIS A 121 -20.41 -22.66 13.40
CA HIS A 121 -20.34 -23.48 12.19
C HIS A 121 -21.09 -22.76 11.07
N TRP A 122 -20.41 -22.54 9.94
CA TRP A 122 -21.05 -22.00 8.74
C TRP A 122 -21.18 -23.10 7.72
N ARG A 123 -22.40 -23.36 7.25
CA ARG A 123 -22.65 -24.28 6.14
C ARG A 123 -22.94 -23.47 4.90
N PHE A 124 -22.31 -23.84 3.79
CA PHE A 124 -22.59 -23.26 2.49
C PHE A 124 -24.09 -23.42 2.16
N ALA A 125 -24.79 -22.31 1.99
CA ALA A 125 -26.24 -22.29 1.75
C ALA A 125 -26.62 -22.40 0.26
N GLY A 126 -25.61 -22.48 -0.64
CA GLY A 126 -25.80 -22.47 -2.09
C GLY A 126 -25.27 -21.19 -2.74
N ALA A 127 -25.04 -21.25 -4.04
CA ALA A 127 -24.79 -20.08 -4.89
C ALA A 127 -25.76 -20.14 -6.07
N GLY A 128 -26.46 -19.03 -6.31
CA GLY A 128 -27.41 -18.86 -7.41
C GLY A 128 -27.54 -17.39 -7.74
N LEU A 129 -27.97 -17.08 -8.95
CA LEU A 129 -28.28 -15.71 -9.35
C LEU A 129 -29.43 -15.21 -8.49
N THR A 130 -29.27 -14.02 -7.93
CA THR A 130 -30.40 -13.29 -7.34
C THR A 130 -31.46 -13.05 -8.42
N ALA A 131 -32.73 -12.87 -8.04
CA ALA A 131 -33.81 -12.64 -9.02
C ALA A 131 -33.48 -11.50 -10.01
N ALA A 132 -32.78 -10.46 -9.54
CA ALA A 132 -32.31 -9.36 -10.36
C ALA A 132 -31.23 -9.78 -11.36
N GLU A 133 -30.26 -10.58 -10.95
CA GLU A 133 -29.19 -11.09 -11.83
C GLU A 133 -29.73 -12.10 -12.85
N THR A 134 -30.71 -12.93 -12.47
CA THR A 134 -31.42 -13.83 -13.40
C THR A 134 -32.16 -13.02 -14.46
N TRP A 135 -32.83 -11.93 -14.06
CA TRP A 135 -33.51 -11.02 -14.99
C TRP A 135 -32.53 -10.30 -15.93
N LEU A 136 -31.40 -9.83 -15.41
CA LEU A 136 -30.34 -9.22 -16.22
C LEU A 136 -29.71 -10.21 -17.21
N ALA A 137 -29.44 -11.44 -16.78
CA ALA A 137 -28.89 -12.48 -17.64
C ALA A 137 -29.88 -12.92 -18.73
N ALA A 138 -31.19 -12.87 -18.45
CA ALA A 138 -32.25 -13.20 -19.40
C ALA A 138 -32.66 -12.03 -20.31
N SER A 139 -32.20 -10.80 -20.02
CA SER A 139 -32.57 -9.61 -20.80
C SER A 139 -31.67 -9.50 -22.04
N PRO A 140 -32.23 -9.53 -23.27
CA PRO A 140 -31.45 -9.32 -24.48
C PRO A 140 -30.91 -7.87 -24.49
N ASN A 141 -29.60 -7.75 -24.70
CA ASN A 141 -28.88 -6.48 -24.69
C ASN A 141 -29.31 -5.61 -25.89
N SER A 142 -30.23 -4.67 -25.68
CA SER A 142 -30.64 -3.72 -26.73
C SER A 142 -29.61 -2.61 -26.83
N ALA A 143 -28.53 -2.84 -27.57
CA ALA A 143 -27.59 -1.81 -27.95
C ALA A 143 -27.72 -1.44 -29.43
N THR A 144 -27.86 -0.14 -29.65
CA THR A 144 -27.55 0.64 -30.86
C THR A 144 -28.71 0.92 -31.81
N SER A 145 -29.38 2.06 -31.62
CA SER A 145 -30.01 2.80 -32.71
C SER A 145 -29.01 3.83 -33.21
N PRO A 146 -28.59 3.83 -34.49
CA PRO A 146 -27.70 4.87 -35.00
C PRO A 146 -28.47 6.15 -35.30
N GLU A 147 -27.82 7.26 -35.01
CA GLU A 147 -28.22 8.65 -35.21
C GLU A 147 -28.49 9.00 -36.69
N GLY A 148 -29.38 9.97 -36.90
CA GLY A 148 -29.57 10.73 -38.15
C GLY A 148 -30.56 11.87 -37.86
N GLU A 149 -30.09 12.96 -37.26
CA GLU A 149 -29.60 14.22 -37.88
C GLU A 149 -30.73 15.29 -37.96
N PRO A 150 -30.49 16.55 -37.55
CA PRO A 150 -31.55 17.54 -37.32
C PRO A 150 -32.01 18.30 -38.57
N THR A 151 -33.24 18.82 -38.46
CA THR A 151 -34.02 19.63 -39.41
C THR A 151 -33.34 20.93 -39.88
N HIS A 152 -33.52 21.32 -41.15
CA HIS A 152 -34.17 22.58 -41.58
C HIS A 152 -34.31 22.68 -43.11
N GLY A 153 -35.50 23.11 -43.56
CA GLY A 153 -35.87 23.39 -44.96
C GLY A 153 -37.38 23.36 -45.13
#